data_AF-A0A7J9WGG0-F1
#
_entry.id   AF-A0A7J9WGG0-F1
#
_cell.length_a   1.000
_cell.length_b   1.000
_cell.length_c   1.000
_cell.angle_alpha   90.00
_cell.angle_beta   90.00
_cell.angle_gamma   90.00
#
_symmetry.space_group_name_H-M   'P 1'
#
loop_
_entity.id
_entity.type
_entity.pdbx_description
1 polymer ?
#
loop_
_entity_poly.entity_id
_entity_poly.type
_entity_poly.pdbx_seq_one_letter_code
_entity_poly.pdbx_strand_id
1 'polypeptide(L)' 'MTARRLTAEVLGTAGLLLAIVGSGITASGDGAASAQLFQHAAVVGAALAALILTFGPISGAHFNPA' A
#
# COMPACT_ATOMS: atom_id res chain seq x y z
N MET A 1 -15.02 16.88 -5.44
CA MET A 1 -14.19 15.75 -5.89
C MET A 1 -15.01 14.95 -6.89
N THR A 2 -14.46 14.56 -8.06
CA THR A 2 -15.24 13.78 -9.04
C THR A 2 -15.34 12.32 -8.61
N ALA A 3 -16.38 11.60 -9.05
CA ALA A 3 -16.53 10.17 -8.76
C ALA A 3 -15.27 9.37 -9.17
N ARG A 4 -14.68 9.69 -10.32
CA ARG A 4 -13.41 9.10 -10.79
C ARG A 4 -12.25 9.29 -9.82
N ARG A 5 -12.10 10.48 -9.21
CA ARG A 5 -11.05 10.74 -8.20
C ARG A 5 -11.31 9.95 -6.92
N LEU A 6 -12.57 9.85 -6.51
CA LEU A 6 -12.96 9.10 -5.32
C LEU A 6 -12.70 7.60 -5.49
N THR A 7 -13.09 7.02 -6.64
CA THR A 7 -12.83 5.61 -6.94
C THR A 7 -11.34 5.30 -6.96
N ALA A 8 -10.50 6.19 -7.50
CA ALA A 8 -9.05 6.02 -7.48
C ALA A 8 -8.47 6.01 -6.05
N GLU A 9 -8.93 6.91 -5.17
CA GLU A 9 -8.53 6.90 -3.75
C GLU A 9 -9.00 5.64 -3.03
N VAL A 10 -10.25 5.19 -3.25
CA VAL A 10 -10.77 3.97 -2.64
C VAL A 10 -9.98 2.74 -3.07
N LEU A 11 -9.74 2.58 -4.38
CA LEU A 11 -8.98 1.46 -4.91
C LEU A 11 -7.51 1.50 -4.47
N GLY A 12 -6.90 2.69 -4.42
CA GLY A 12 -5.54 2.85 -3.94
C GLY A 12 -5.40 2.50 -2.46
N THR A 13 -6.28 3.01 -1.59
CA THR A 13 -6.28 2.66 -0.16
C THR A 13 -6.56 1.18 0.05
N ALA A 14 -7.51 0.58 -0.69
CA ALA A 14 -7.78 -0.85 -0.61
C ALA A 14 -6.56 -1.69 -1.04
N GLY A 15 -5.89 -1.32 -2.13
CA GLY A 15 -4.66 -1.96 -2.59
C GLY A 15 -3.52 -1.84 -1.57
N LEU A 16 -3.36 -0.67 -0.96
CA LEU A 16 -2.35 -0.44 0.08
C LEU A 16 -2.63 -1.30 1.32
N LEU A 17 -3.90 -1.39 1.76
CA LEU A 17 -4.29 -2.27 2.87
C LEU A 17 -4.05 -3.74 2.55
N LEU A 18 -4.32 -4.19 1.33
CA LEU A 18 -4.02 -5.57 0.90
C LEU A 18 -2.51 -5.85 0.98
N ALA A 19 -1.67 -4.91 0.56
CA ALA A 19 -0.22 -5.05 0.66
C ALA A 19 0.27 -5.09 2.12
N ILE A 20 -0.24 -4.19 2.97
CA ILE A 20 0.12 -4.14 4.40
C ILE A 20 -0.31 -5.42 5.11
N VAL A 21 -1.60 -5.75 5.07
CA VAL A 21 -2.14 -6.92 5.81
C VAL A 21 -1.58 -8.22 5.25
N GLY A 22 -1.56 -8.37 3.91
CA GLY A 22 -1.05 -9.58 3.26
C GLY A 22 0.43 -9.84 3.55
N SER A 23 1.28 -8.81 3.45
CA SER A 23 2.71 -8.97 3.75
C SER A 23 3.01 -9.11 5.24
N GLY A 24 2.20 -8.55 6.12
CA GLY A 24 2.33 -8.75 7.57
C GLY A 24 2.10 -10.20 7.96
N ILE A 25 1.08 -10.84 7.38
CA ILE A 25 0.77 -12.26 7.62
C ILE A 25 1.89 -13.17 7.09
N THR A 26 2.47 -12.88 5.93
CA THR A 26 3.56 -13.70 5.38
C THR A 26 4.90 -13.46 6.05
N ALA A 27 5.12 -12.26 6.60
CA ALA A 27 6.33 -11.93 7.36
C ALA A 27 6.30 -12.51 8.79
N SER A 28 5.12 -12.85 9.34
CA SER A 28 5.00 -13.48 10.65
C SER A 28 5.37 -14.97 10.60
N GLY A 29 6.46 -15.36 11.25
CA GLY A 29 6.93 -16.75 11.32
C GLY A 29 8.21 -16.89 12.15
N ASP A 30 8.85 -18.05 12.08
CA ASP A 30 10.11 -18.31 12.77
C ASP A 30 11.27 -17.66 12.00
N GLY A 31 11.96 -16.70 12.63
CA GLY A 31 13.08 -16.00 12.00
C GLY A 31 13.54 -14.75 12.75
N ALA A 32 14.60 -14.11 12.26
CA ALA A 32 15.09 -12.86 12.83
C ALA A 32 14.10 -11.72 12.54
N ALA A 33 13.69 -11.00 13.58
CA ALA A 33 12.75 -9.88 13.47
C ALA A 33 13.20 -8.81 12.45
N SER A 34 14.51 -8.57 12.32
CA SER A 34 15.07 -7.62 11.35
C SER A 34 14.75 -8.01 9.90
N ALA A 35 14.81 -9.29 9.55
CA ALA A 35 14.49 -9.78 8.21
C ALA A 35 12.99 -9.65 7.91
N GLN A 36 12.14 -9.96 8.90
CA GLN A 36 10.68 -9.87 8.77
C GLN A 36 10.22 -8.42 8.57
N LEU A 37 10.73 -7.50 9.40
CA LEU A 37 10.43 -6.08 9.29
C LEU A 37 10.91 -5.50 7.97
N PHE A 38 12.11 -5.90 7.52
CA PHE A 38 12.63 -5.46 6.23
C PHE A 38 11.77 -5.94 5.06
N GLN A 39 11.40 -7.23 5.04
CA GLN A 39 10.53 -7.78 4.00
C GLN A 39 9.17 -7.07 3.98
N HIS A 40 8.54 -6.91 5.14
CA HIS A 40 7.25 -6.22 5.23
C HIS A 40 7.34 -4.77 4.74
N ALA A 41 8.34 -4.01 5.22
CA ALA A 41 8.56 -2.62 4.80
C ALA A 41 8.85 -2.51 3.29
N ALA A 42 9.65 -3.40 2.73
CA ALA A 42 9.96 -3.43 1.31
C ALA A 42 8.72 -3.67 0.45
N VAL A 43 7.85 -4.62 0.84
CA VAL A 43 6.61 -4.91 0.11
C VAL A 43 5.65 -3.71 0.18
N VAL A 44 5.46 -3.12 1.36
CA VAL A 44 4.57 -1.96 1.52
C VAL A 44 5.10 -0.75 0.74
N GLY A 45 6.40 -0.47 0.78
CA GLY A 45 7.03 0.62 0.04
C GLY A 45 6.91 0.45 -1.48
N ALA A 46 7.17 -0.76 -1.99
CA ALA A 46 7.04 -1.06 -3.41
C ALA A 46 5.58 -0.96 -3.89
N ALA A 47 4.62 -1.49 -3.11
CA ALA A 47 3.21 -1.37 -3.41
C ALA A 47 2.74 0.09 -3.43
N LEU A 48 3.15 0.88 -2.44
CA LEU A 48 2.83 2.30 -2.38
C LEU A 48 3.37 3.05 -3.61
N ALA A 49 4.63 2.81 -3.99
CA ALA A 49 5.21 3.41 -5.19
C ALA A 49 4.43 3.06 -6.46
N ALA A 50 4.08 1.78 -6.65
CA ALA A 50 3.28 1.33 -7.78
C ALA A 50 1.89 1.98 -7.82
N LEU A 51 1.23 2.09 -6.66
CA LEU A 51 -0.09 2.73 -6.55
C LEU A 51 -0.03 4.24 -6.81
N ILE A 52 1.00 4.94 -6.33
CA ILE A 52 1.23 6.36 -6.61
C ILE A 52 1.43 6.59 -8.11
N LEU A 53 2.29 5.79 -8.76
CA LEU A 53 2.52 5.91 -10.19
C LEU A 53 1.25 5.61 -11.02
N THR A 54 0.40 4.72 -10.52
CA THR A 54 -0.85 4.34 -11.19
C THR A 54 -1.96 5.38 -11.03
N PHE A 55 -2.20 5.87 -9.81
CA PHE A 55 -3.35 6.73 -9.50
C PHE A 55 -3.00 8.21 -9.30
N GLY A 56 -1.72 8.57 -9.21
CA GLY A 56 -1.25 9.95 -9.05
C GLY A 56 -1.85 10.92 -10.09
N PRO A 57 -1.81 10.59 -11.40
CA PRO A 57 -2.43 11.40 -12.45
C PRO A 57 -3.97 11.50 -12.36
N ILE A 58 -4.61 10.66 -11.55
CA ILE A 58 -6.07 10.60 -11.42
C ILE A 58 -6.52 11.38 -10.20
N SER A 59 -6.04 11.05 -9.00
CA SER A 59 -6.55 11.60 -7.74
C SER A 59 -5.57 12.46 -6.96
N GLY A 60 -4.27 12.38 -7.26
CA GLY A 60 -3.19 12.86 -6.39
C GLY A 60 -2.57 11.76 -5.52
N ALA A 61 -3.18 10.55 -5.51
CA ALA A 61 -2.71 9.37 -4.79
C ALA A 61 -2.40 9.64 -3.30
N HIS A 62 -3.36 10.19 -2.56
CA HIS A 62 -3.15 10.47 -1.15
C HIS A 62 -3.15 9.18 -0.33
N PHE A 63 -4.18 8.33 -0.52
CA PHE A 63 -4.40 7.07 0.20
C PHE A 63 -4.35 7.21 1.73
N ASN A 64 -4.53 8.43 2.23
CA ASN A 64 -4.39 8.79 3.63
C ASN A 64 -5.30 10.01 3.91
N PRO A 65 -6.22 9.92 4.90
CA PRO A 65 -7.07 11.04 5.27
C PRO A 65 -6.38 12.18 6.07
N ALA A 66 -5.21 11.90 6.66
CA ALA A 66 -4.51 12.84 7.57
C ALA A 66 -3.72 13.93 6.84
#